data_AF-A0A535WHX8-F1
#
_entry.id   AF-A0A535WHX8-F1
#
_cell.length_a   1.000
_cell.length_b   1.000
_cell.length_c   1.000
_cell.angle_alpha   90.00
_cell.angle_beta   90.00
_cell.angle_gamma   90.00
#
_symmetry.space_group_name_H-M   'P 1'
#
loop_
_entity.id
_entity.type
_entity.pdbx_description
1 polymer ?
#
loop_
_entity_poly.entity_id
_entity_poly.type
_entity_poly.pdbx_seq_one_letter_code
_entity_poly.pdbx_strand_id
1 'polypeptide(L)'
;MRWSSWAAPCWRGSSSFSSPRGAEKRMLTAIWLLPLAGGLIVMLLPHRFAKWLGSLVGLGALGLAVYAAYAFDPAAHGYQFVERSPWIQQLGVDYFLGLDGISVWLVILNALISLIAILATPVDMRGAGRFVGLLLVMEAGMAGVFLAVNLLLFYVFWEAMLIPAYFLLWIWGEGPRPLYAALKFVLFTLSGSLLMLVGVIGEYVFTGGRTLNLPDLAAHPLDPAVQFGLFFLFAIAFAIKIPAFPMHGWLPDAYVSAPVPFLVAFAGVMGKTGAYAMLRILIPLFHHPVLWWDWNQVMPVLGVLGIIWGALMALAQRDVKRLVAYSSVSHMGFIVLGIFSLNAIGQQGALLQMVNHGVIIPALFLLVAWIEVRTGTRDRAALFGLAPRMPVLAGVFLLVTLAALGLPGLNSFVGEFMTLLGAWGLSPGLAIAAAIGLVLAPIYMLRLFQGSMYGERSAPAGLHDLRGRELALLTPLLALMFGIGLYPYFLTRVMTSLGVPLPWS
;
A
#
# COMPACT_ATOMS: atom_id res chain seq x y z
N MET A 1 35.07 -25.24 7.43
CA MET A 1 34.43 -26.31 8.23
C MET A 1 33.16 -26.75 7.50
N ARG A 2 32.96 -28.06 7.36
CA ARG A 2 32.03 -28.70 6.41
C ARG A 2 30.56 -28.37 6.70
N TRP A 3 29.84 -27.90 5.69
CA TRP A 3 28.39 -27.82 5.63
C TRP A 3 27.87 -29.00 4.83
N SER A 4 27.32 -30.02 5.49
CA SER A 4 26.53 -31.07 4.85
C SER A 4 25.73 -31.83 5.89
N SER A 5 24.41 -31.59 5.94
CA SER A 5 23.33 -32.54 6.28
C SER A 5 22.12 -31.87 6.93
N TRP A 6 21.28 -31.20 6.14
CA TRP A 6 19.86 -31.05 6.44
C TRP A 6 19.09 -31.07 5.11
N ALA A 7 18.79 -32.28 4.64
CA ALA A 7 17.88 -32.51 3.53
C ALA A 7 16.90 -33.61 3.94
N ALA A 8 15.78 -33.18 4.51
CA ALA A 8 14.54 -33.94 4.55
C ALA A 8 13.39 -32.93 4.76
N PRO A 9 12.62 -32.56 3.72
CA PRO A 9 11.44 -31.77 3.95
C PRO A 9 10.32 -32.70 4.44
N CYS A 10 9.85 -32.48 5.67
CA CYS A 10 8.69 -33.15 6.24
C CYS A 10 7.41 -32.73 5.50
N TRP A 11 7.17 -33.29 4.32
CA TRP A 11 5.90 -33.17 3.60
C TRP A 11 5.12 -34.48 3.68
N ARG A 12 4.47 -34.73 4.82
CA ARG A 12 3.30 -35.62 4.95
C ARG A 12 2.39 -35.09 6.06
N GLY A 13 1.81 -33.92 5.84
CA GLY A 13 0.61 -33.47 6.56
C GLY A 13 -0.58 -33.64 5.63
N SER A 14 -1.45 -34.61 5.92
CA SER A 14 -2.76 -34.72 5.28
C SER A 14 -3.54 -33.43 5.49
N SER A 15 -3.87 -32.76 4.40
CA SER A 15 -4.67 -31.54 4.39
C SER A 15 -6.11 -31.83 4.80
N SER A 16 -6.43 -31.77 6.09
CA SER A 16 -7.81 -31.60 6.52
C SER A 16 -8.23 -30.14 6.27
N PHE A 17 -8.48 -29.80 5.01
CA PHE A 17 -9.22 -28.59 4.67
C PHE A 17 -10.60 -28.72 5.29
N SER A 18 -10.91 -27.89 6.30
CA SER A 18 -12.29 -27.73 6.75
C SER A 18 -13.13 -27.35 5.53
N SER A 19 -14.15 -28.16 5.23
CA SER A 19 -15.00 -27.90 4.07
C SER A 19 -15.72 -26.56 4.28
N PRO A 20 -15.50 -25.55 3.43
CA PRO A 20 -16.13 -24.25 3.63
C PRO A 20 -17.66 -24.37 3.52
N ARG A 21 -18.39 -23.67 4.39
CA ARG A 21 -19.85 -23.51 4.24
C ARG A 21 -20.13 -22.86 2.89
N GLY A 22 -21.29 -23.10 2.27
CA GLY A 22 -21.56 -22.69 0.88
C GLY A 22 -21.27 -21.22 0.55
N ALA A 23 -21.42 -20.30 1.50
CA ALA A 23 -21.08 -18.87 1.36
C ALA A 23 -19.56 -18.57 1.38
N GLU A 24 -18.76 -19.39 2.07
CA GLU A 24 -17.30 -19.24 2.15
C GLU A 24 -16.61 -19.65 0.85
N LYS A 25 -17.24 -20.49 0.02
CA LYS A 25 -16.66 -20.99 -1.25
C LYS A 25 -16.41 -19.91 -2.30
N ARG A 26 -17.05 -18.74 -2.21
CA ARG A 26 -16.95 -17.63 -3.19
C ARG A 26 -16.70 -16.28 -2.54
N MET A 27 -16.23 -16.28 -1.29
CA MET A 27 -16.05 -15.07 -0.50
C MET A 27 -14.96 -14.15 -1.07
N LEU A 28 -13.82 -14.70 -1.50
CA LEU A 28 -12.74 -13.90 -2.08
C LEU A 28 -13.16 -13.33 -3.43
N THR A 29 -13.92 -14.10 -4.22
CA THR A 29 -14.53 -13.57 -5.45
C THR A 29 -15.45 -12.38 -5.15
N ALA A 30 -16.31 -12.50 -4.13
CA ALA A 30 -17.22 -11.43 -3.75
C ALA A 30 -16.50 -10.14 -3.33
N ILE A 31 -15.35 -10.24 -2.65
CA ILE A 31 -14.57 -9.09 -2.18
C ILE A 31 -14.15 -8.16 -3.32
N TRP A 32 -13.68 -8.69 -4.46
CA TRP A 32 -13.30 -7.85 -5.61
C TRP A 32 -14.44 -7.64 -6.61
N LEU A 33 -15.37 -8.60 -6.74
CA LEU A 33 -16.45 -8.51 -7.72
C LEU A 33 -17.53 -7.50 -7.30
N LEU A 34 -17.84 -7.39 -6.01
CA LEU A 34 -18.82 -6.44 -5.48
C LEU A 34 -18.47 -4.99 -5.84
N PRO A 35 -17.25 -4.47 -5.54
CA PRO A 35 -16.87 -3.12 -5.93
C PRO A 35 -16.75 -2.98 -7.46
N LEU A 36 -16.34 -4.01 -8.20
CA LEU A 36 -16.33 -3.95 -9.68
C LEU A 36 -17.73 -3.75 -10.25
N ALA A 37 -18.67 -4.64 -9.91
CA ALA A 37 -20.04 -4.59 -10.41
C ALA A 37 -20.76 -3.33 -9.92
N GLY A 38 -20.62 -3.00 -8.63
CA GLY A 38 -21.18 -1.78 -8.05
C GLY A 38 -20.60 -0.53 -8.70
N GLY A 39 -19.30 -0.49 -8.98
CA GLY A 39 -18.64 0.60 -9.68
C GLY A 39 -19.20 0.83 -11.08
N LEU A 40 -19.31 -0.23 -11.88
CA LEU A 40 -19.90 -0.16 -13.23
C LEU A 40 -21.36 0.33 -13.21
N ILE A 41 -22.17 -0.13 -12.25
CA ILE A 41 -23.55 0.34 -12.07
C ILE A 41 -23.57 1.82 -11.69
N VAL A 42 -22.73 2.22 -10.72
CA VAL A 42 -22.65 3.61 -10.22
C VAL A 42 -22.25 4.60 -11.33
N MET A 43 -21.41 4.18 -12.29
CA MET A 43 -21.05 5.02 -13.45
C MET A 43 -22.24 5.40 -14.34
N LEU A 44 -23.27 4.54 -14.38
CA LEU A 44 -24.48 4.73 -15.19
C LEU A 44 -25.57 5.51 -14.45
N LEU A 45 -25.44 5.69 -13.14
CA LEU A 45 -26.45 6.33 -12.32
C LEU A 45 -26.42 7.87 -12.36
N PRO A 46 -27.58 8.51 -12.14
CA PRO A 46 -27.63 9.95 -11.92
C PRO A 46 -26.81 10.37 -10.71
N HIS A 47 -26.22 11.56 -10.80
CA HIS A 47 -25.32 12.14 -9.80
C HIS A 47 -25.83 12.07 -8.36
N ARG A 48 -27.14 12.32 -8.15
CA ARG A 48 -27.80 12.30 -6.83
C ARG A 48 -27.77 10.93 -6.11
N PHE A 49 -27.74 9.83 -6.87
CA PHE A 49 -27.77 8.47 -6.31
C PHE A 49 -26.39 7.82 -6.28
N ALA A 50 -25.48 8.28 -7.13
CA ALA A 50 -24.20 7.62 -7.35
C ALA A 50 -23.33 7.55 -6.09
N LYS A 51 -23.23 8.63 -5.32
CA LYS A 51 -22.49 8.63 -4.06
C LYS A 51 -23.14 7.72 -3.02
N TRP A 52 -24.47 7.75 -2.89
CA TRP A 52 -25.19 6.92 -1.94
C TRP A 52 -25.00 5.42 -2.21
N LEU A 53 -25.25 4.99 -3.46
CA LEU A 53 -25.04 3.59 -3.84
C LEU A 53 -23.55 3.21 -3.73
N GLY A 54 -22.65 4.08 -4.16
CA GLY A 54 -21.21 3.82 -4.04
C GLY A 54 -20.75 3.64 -2.59
N SER A 55 -21.29 4.42 -1.65
CA SER A 55 -21.03 4.23 -0.22
C SER A 55 -21.60 2.92 0.32
N LEU A 56 -22.78 2.49 -0.14
CA LEU A 56 -23.33 1.19 0.24
C LEU A 56 -22.50 0.02 -0.29
N VAL A 57 -22.04 0.10 -1.55
CA VAL A 57 -21.14 -0.90 -2.14
C VAL A 57 -19.83 -0.96 -1.37
N GLY A 58 -19.21 0.19 -1.09
CA GLY A 58 -17.97 0.26 -0.29
C GLY A 58 -18.15 -0.27 1.14
N LEU A 59 -19.30 0.00 1.78
CA LEU A 59 -19.63 -0.57 3.09
C LEU A 59 -19.80 -2.09 3.02
N GLY A 60 -20.41 -2.60 1.96
CA GLY A 60 -20.52 -4.04 1.70
C GLY A 60 -19.15 -4.69 1.49
N ALA A 61 -18.27 -4.07 0.71
CA ALA A 61 -16.90 -4.55 0.48
C ALA A 61 -16.08 -4.56 1.79
N LEU A 62 -16.19 -3.50 2.61
CA LEU A 62 -15.59 -3.46 3.94
C LEU A 62 -16.15 -4.54 4.86
N GLY A 63 -17.47 -4.75 4.84
CA GLY A 63 -18.12 -5.81 5.61
C GLY A 63 -17.61 -7.21 5.24
N LEU A 64 -17.44 -7.50 3.95
CA LEU A 64 -16.86 -8.75 3.47
C LEU A 64 -15.39 -8.90 3.90
N ALA A 65 -14.58 -7.85 3.77
CA ALA A 65 -13.18 -7.87 4.18
C ALA A 65 -13.02 -8.10 5.70
N VAL A 66 -13.84 -7.42 6.52
CA VAL A 66 -13.87 -7.60 7.98
C VAL A 66 -14.34 -9.00 8.35
N TYR A 67 -15.37 -9.52 7.68
CA TYR A 67 -15.83 -10.89 7.90
C TYR A 67 -14.74 -11.92 7.55
N ALA A 68 -14.05 -11.76 6.42
CA ALA A 68 -12.94 -12.62 6.04
C ALA A 68 -11.81 -12.61 7.09
N ALA A 69 -11.50 -11.43 7.65
CA ALA A 69 -10.51 -11.31 8.72
C ALA A 69 -10.96 -11.89 10.06
N TYR A 70 -12.26 -11.80 10.39
CA TYR A 70 -12.83 -12.41 11.58
C TYR A 70 -12.82 -13.95 11.49
N ALA A 71 -13.13 -14.49 10.30
CA ALA A 71 -13.14 -15.92 10.05
C ALA A 71 -11.74 -16.51 9.80
N PHE A 72 -10.71 -15.67 9.63
CA PHE A 72 -9.34 -16.10 9.40
C PHE A 72 -8.76 -16.76 10.65
N ASP A 73 -8.16 -17.93 10.50
CA ASP A 73 -7.48 -18.65 11.59
C ASP A 73 -5.97 -18.30 11.61
N PRO A 74 -5.46 -17.51 12.57
CA PRO A 74 -4.04 -17.15 12.61
C PRO A 74 -3.09 -18.33 12.86
N ALA A 75 -3.61 -19.45 13.39
CA ALA A 75 -2.81 -20.64 13.69
C ALA A 75 -2.66 -21.57 12.47
N ALA A 76 -3.54 -21.45 11.48
CA ALA A 76 -3.47 -22.25 10.26
C ALA A 76 -2.40 -21.70 9.30
N HIS A 77 -1.55 -22.58 8.77
CA HIS A 77 -0.51 -22.24 7.80
C HIS A 77 -1.02 -22.31 6.34
N GLY A 78 -0.45 -21.48 5.47
CA GLY A 78 -0.80 -21.44 4.05
C GLY A 78 -2.02 -20.59 3.73
N TYR A 79 -2.59 -20.80 2.54
CA TYR A 79 -3.77 -20.05 2.08
C TYR A 79 -5.07 -20.54 2.70
N GLN A 80 -5.89 -19.59 3.11
CA GLN A 80 -7.27 -19.78 3.56
C GLN A 80 -8.26 -19.22 2.54
N PHE A 81 -9.51 -19.67 2.65
CA PHE A 81 -10.60 -19.30 1.74
C PHE A 81 -10.24 -19.53 0.26
N VAL A 82 -9.49 -20.60 -0.03
CA VAL A 82 -8.96 -20.87 -1.37
C VAL A 82 -10.10 -21.07 -2.37
N GLU A 83 -10.06 -20.29 -3.45
CA GLU A 83 -10.93 -20.46 -4.60
C GLU A 83 -10.06 -20.81 -5.81
N ARG A 84 -10.27 -22.02 -6.35
CA ARG A 84 -9.50 -22.52 -7.49
C ARG A 84 -10.42 -23.09 -8.56
N SER A 85 -10.31 -22.59 -9.78
CA SER A 85 -10.97 -23.15 -10.95
C SER A 85 -10.13 -22.95 -12.21
N PRO A 86 -10.16 -23.88 -13.20
CA PRO A 86 -9.46 -23.69 -14.46
C PRO A 86 -9.95 -22.42 -15.17
N TRP A 87 -9.04 -21.56 -15.63
CA TRP A 87 -9.38 -20.33 -16.35
C TRP A 87 -8.96 -20.38 -17.82
N ILE A 88 -7.67 -20.61 -18.09
CA ILE A 88 -7.13 -20.78 -19.45
C ILE A 88 -6.40 -22.12 -19.49
N GLN A 89 -7.16 -23.19 -19.79
CA GLN A 89 -6.67 -24.57 -19.72
C GLN A 89 -5.48 -24.83 -20.66
N GLN A 90 -5.46 -24.19 -21.84
CA GLN A 90 -4.38 -24.34 -22.81
C GLN A 90 -3.04 -23.85 -22.28
N LEU A 91 -3.07 -22.92 -21.32
CA LEU A 91 -1.89 -22.32 -20.69
C LEU A 91 -1.67 -22.84 -19.26
N GLY A 92 -2.46 -23.80 -18.77
CA GLY A 92 -2.39 -24.24 -17.37
C GLY A 92 -2.65 -23.12 -16.36
N VAL A 93 -3.42 -22.09 -16.74
CA VAL A 93 -3.71 -20.94 -15.88
C VAL A 93 -5.00 -21.19 -15.11
N ASP A 94 -4.90 -21.11 -13.79
CA ASP A 94 -6.03 -21.21 -12.88
C ASP A 94 -6.50 -19.83 -12.43
N TYR A 95 -7.81 -19.67 -12.28
CA TYR A 95 -8.37 -18.68 -11.39
C TYR A 95 -8.11 -19.17 -9.96
N PHE A 96 -7.01 -18.70 -9.37
CA PHE A 96 -6.57 -19.12 -8.05
C PHE A 96 -6.46 -17.90 -7.12
N LEU A 97 -7.43 -17.81 -6.20
CA LEU A 97 -7.42 -16.85 -5.10
C LEU A 97 -7.12 -17.55 -3.77
N GLY A 98 -6.49 -16.81 -2.86
CA GLY A 98 -6.22 -17.25 -1.50
C GLY A 98 -5.91 -16.07 -0.59
N LEU A 99 -6.29 -16.20 0.68
CA LEU A 99 -6.02 -15.21 1.71
C LEU A 99 -4.98 -15.76 2.70
N ASP A 100 -4.03 -14.94 3.12
CA ASP A 100 -3.02 -15.30 4.10
C ASP A 100 -2.71 -14.12 5.03
N GLY A 101 -1.76 -14.31 5.94
CA GLY A 101 -1.43 -13.33 6.96
C GLY A 101 -0.88 -12.00 6.44
N ILE A 102 -0.29 -11.98 5.24
CA ILE A 102 0.12 -10.74 4.56
C ILE A 102 -1.10 -10.03 3.99
N SER A 103 -1.98 -10.79 3.33
CA SER A 103 -3.04 -10.23 2.48
C SER A 103 -4.23 -9.70 3.28
N VAL A 104 -4.58 -10.34 4.41
CA VAL A 104 -5.79 -10.02 5.20
C VAL A 104 -5.85 -8.55 5.60
N TRP A 105 -4.76 -7.98 6.08
CA TRP A 105 -4.72 -6.59 6.53
C TRP A 105 -4.76 -5.59 5.38
N LEU A 106 -4.16 -5.94 4.24
CA LEU A 106 -4.14 -5.09 3.05
C LEU A 106 -5.51 -5.07 2.35
N VAL A 107 -6.25 -6.17 2.40
CA VAL A 107 -7.64 -6.23 1.90
C VAL A 107 -8.57 -5.37 2.74
N ILE A 108 -8.49 -5.44 4.08
CA ILE A 108 -9.27 -4.58 4.98
C ILE A 108 -8.91 -3.10 4.77
N LEU A 109 -7.61 -2.80 4.73
CA LEU A 109 -7.12 -1.45 4.47
C LEU A 109 -7.65 -0.92 3.14
N ASN A 110 -7.60 -1.74 2.07
CA ASN A 110 -8.12 -1.38 0.75
C ASN A 110 -9.60 -0.95 0.82
N ALA A 111 -10.45 -1.78 1.42
CA ALA A 111 -11.87 -1.50 1.52
C ALA A 111 -12.17 -0.27 2.40
N LEU A 112 -11.48 -0.14 3.54
CA LEU A 112 -11.67 0.99 4.46
C LEU A 112 -11.26 2.32 3.81
N ILE A 113 -10.08 2.38 3.22
CA ILE A 113 -9.57 3.61 2.61
C ILE A 113 -10.39 3.97 1.36
N SER A 114 -10.84 2.99 0.57
CA SER A 114 -11.71 3.22 -0.59
C SER A 114 -13.08 3.77 -0.16
N LEU A 115 -13.67 3.23 0.92
CA LEU A 115 -14.89 3.80 1.49
C LEU A 115 -14.70 5.25 1.96
N ILE A 116 -13.60 5.55 2.65
CA ILE A 116 -13.28 6.93 3.07
C ILE A 116 -13.11 7.85 1.86
N ALA A 117 -12.43 7.40 0.79
CA ALA A 117 -12.31 8.13 -0.46
C ALA A 117 -13.69 8.44 -1.08
N ILE A 118 -14.59 7.47 -1.14
CA ILE A 118 -15.95 7.67 -1.67
C ILE A 118 -16.73 8.68 -0.80
N LEU A 119 -16.66 8.55 0.52
CA LEU A 119 -17.36 9.45 1.43
C LEU A 119 -16.79 10.88 1.41
N ALA A 120 -15.48 11.02 1.19
CA ALA A 120 -14.79 12.31 1.02
C ALA A 120 -15.10 12.99 -0.32
N THR A 121 -15.67 12.27 -1.29
CA THR A 121 -16.01 12.83 -2.61
C THR A 121 -17.11 13.90 -2.49
N PRO A 122 -16.90 15.13 -3.01
CA PRO A 122 -17.92 16.18 -2.97
C PRO A 122 -19.21 15.78 -3.71
N VAL A 123 -20.35 16.14 -3.14
CA VAL A 123 -21.68 15.77 -3.70
C VAL A 123 -21.99 16.52 -4.98
N ASP A 124 -21.39 17.69 -5.19
CA ASP A 124 -21.56 18.62 -6.31
C ASP A 124 -20.47 18.46 -7.39
N MET A 125 -19.55 17.51 -7.22
CA MET A 125 -18.47 17.29 -8.16
C MET A 125 -19.00 16.85 -9.54
N ARG A 126 -18.59 17.56 -10.59
CA ARG A 126 -18.96 17.24 -11.97
C ARG A 126 -18.57 15.79 -12.30
N GLY A 127 -19.57 15.02 -12.70
CA GLY A 127 -19.37 13.62 -13.07
C GLY A 127 -19.08 12.69 -11.89
N ALA A 128 -19.53 13.01 -10.66
CA ALA A 128 -19.21 12.20 -9.49
C ALA A 128 -19.61 10.72 -9.60
N GLY A 129 -20.64 10.37 -10.40
CA GLY A 129 -20.95 8.96 -10.61
C GLY A 129 -19.86 8.19 -11.34
N ARG A 130 -19.24 8.79 -12.36
CA ARG A 130 -18.08 8.19 -13.03
C ARG A 130 -16.87 8.14 -12.11
N PHE A 131 -16.64 9.20 -11.34
CA PHE A 131 -15.54 9.24 -10.38
C PHE A 131 -15.66 8.16 -9.29
N VAL A 132 -16.80 8.08 -8.61
CA VAL A 132 -17.06 7.07 -7.57
C VAL A 132 -17.04 5.67 -8.17
N GLY A 133 -17.61 5.50 -9.37
CA GLY A 133 -17.53 4.24 -10.10
C GLY A 133 -16.09 3.82 -10.36
N LEU A 134 -15.22 4.73 -10.81
CA LEU A 134 -13.80 4.45 -11.05
C LEU A 134 -13.04 4.15 -9.76
N LEU A 135 -13.36 4.82 -8.64
CA LEU A 135 -12.80 4.48 -7.33
C LEU A 135 -13.11 3.04 -6.92
N LEU A 136 -14.36 2.60 -7.12
CA LEU A 136 -14.77 1.22 -6.83
C LEU A 136 -14.12 0.21 -7.77
N VAL A 137 -13.99 0.52 -9.07
CA VAL A 137 -13.24 -0.35 -10.01
C VAL A 137 -11.76 -0.44 -9.61
N MET A 138 -11.18 0.67 -9.14
CA MET A 138 -9.81 0.71 -8.64
C MET A 138 -9.65 -0.14 -7.35
N GLU A 139 -10.60 -0.04 -6.42
CA GLU A 139 -10.68 -0.87 -5.21
C GLU A 139 -10.73 -2.36 -5.57
N ALA A 140 -11.56 -2.74 -6.56
CA ALA A 140 -11.68 -4.11 -7.04
C ALA A 140 -10.35 -4.66 -7.57
N GLY A 141 -9.65 -3.87 -8.40
CA GLY A 141 -8.33 -4.26 -8.91
C GLY A 141 -7.32 -4.45 -7.78
N MET A 142 -7.26 -3.52 -6.82
CA MET A 142 -6.37 -3.63 -5.67
C MET A 142 -6.70 -4.84 -4.78
N ALA A 143 -7.98 -5.12 -4.54
CA ALA A 143 -8.40 -6.31 -3.81
C ALA A 143 -7.94 -7.58 -4.53
N GLY A 144 -8.15 -7.66 -5.85
CA GLY A 144 -7.70 -8.79 -6.65
C GLY A 144 -6.18 -9.01 -6.59
N VAL A 145 -5.38 -7.94 -6.60
CA VAL A 145 -3.91 -8.03 -6.44
C VAL A 145 -3.52 -8.70 -5.13
N PHE A 146 -4.17 -8.35 -4.02
CA PHE A 146 -3.88 -8.95 -2.70
C PHE A 146 -4.41 -10.38 -2.55
N LEU A 147 -5.35 -10.80 -3.39
CA LEU A 147 -5.97 -12.13 -3.32
C LEU A 147 -5.40 -13.12 -4.34
N ALA A 148 -4.75 -12.65 -5.39
CA ALA A 148 -4.26 -13.49 -6.47
C ALA A 148 -3.08 -14.37 -6.03
N VAL A 149 -3.24 -15.69 -6.24
CA VAL A 149 -2.20 -16.70 -5.99
C VAL A 149 -1.60 -17.23 -7.31
N ASN A 150 -2.21 -16.87 -8.45
CA ASN A 150 -1.65 -17.12 -9.78
C ASN A 150 -0.98 -15.84 -10.32
N LEU A 151 0.21 -15.97 -10.90
CA LEU A 151 1.06 -14.87 -11.35
C LEU A 151 0.46 -14.08 -12.53
N LEU A 152 -0.21 -14.76 -13.49
CA LEU A 152 -0.91 -14.07 -14.56
C LEU A 152 -2.18 -13.37 -14.05
N LEU A 153 -2.93 -14.02 -13.16
CA LEU A 153 -4.10 -13.40 -12.54
C LEU A 153 -3.71 -12.15 -11.72
N PHE A 154 -2.59 -12.22 -11.00
CA PHE A 154 -1.99 -11.08 -10.31
C PHE A 154 -1.68 -9.94 -11.28
N TYR A 155 -1.06 -10.23 -12.42
CA TYR A 155 -0.80 -9.25 -13.48
C TYR A 155 -2.09 -8.60 -14.00
N VAL A 156 -3.14 -9.39 -14.25
CA VAL A 156 -4.43 -8.87 -14.71
C VAL A 156 -5.04 -7.90 -13.71
N PHE A 157 -5.06 -8.24 -12.42
CA PHE A 157 -5.55 -7.32 -11.39
C PHE A 157 -4.66 -6.09 -11.21
N TRP A 158 -3.35 -6.24 -11.39
CA TRP A 158 -2.40 -5.15 -11.35
C TRP A 158 -2.67 -4.09 -12.43
N GLU A 159 -2.97 -4.53 -13.66
CA GLU A 159 -3.39 -3.63 -14.74
C GLU A 159 -4.81 -3.10 -14.51
N ALA A 160 -5.72 -3.95 -14.02
CA ALA A 160 -7.10 -3.55 -13.75
C ALA A 160 -7.21 -2.40 -12.73
N MET A 161 -6.32 -2.33 -11.73
CA MET A 161 -6.26 -1.17 -10.81
C MET A 161 -5.61 0.07 -11.44
N LEU A 162 -4.73 -0.09 -12.43
CA LEU A 162 -3.98 1.01 -13.05
C LEU A 162 -4.89 1.87 -13.95
N ILE A 163 -5.73 1.21 -14.75
CA ILE A 163 -6.63 1.84 -15.71
C ILE A 163 -7.53 2.92 -15.05
N PRO A 164 -8.30 2.62 -14.00
CA PRO A 164 -9.13 3.64 -13.36
C PRO A 164 -8.31 4.74 -12.68
N ALA A 165 -7.16 4.42 -12.08
CA ALA A 165 -6.28 5.42 -11.46
C ALA A 165 -5.80 6.46 -12.48
N TYR A 166 -5.46 6.02 -13.70
CA TYR A 166 -5.14 6.94 -14.80
C TYR A 166 -6.29 7.89 -15.13
N PHE A 167 -7.50 7.35 -15.35
CA PHE A 167 -8.66 8.17 -15.70
C PHE A 167 -9.03 9.15 -14.59
N LEU A 168 -8.92 8.73 -13.32
CA LEU A 168 -9.16 9.59 -12.16
C LEU A 168 -8.18 10.78 -12.14
N LEU A 169 -6.90 10.54 -12.38
CA LEU A 169 -5.88 11.59 -12.41
C LEU A 169 -5.97 12.48 -13.68
N TRP A 170 -6.32 11.89 -14.83
CA TRP A 170 -6.39 12.62 -16.09
C TRP A 170 -7.62 13.54 -16.17
N ILE A 171 -8.80 13.04 -15.78
CA ILE A 171 -10.07 13.76 -15.94
C ILE A 171 -10.32 14.74 -14.79
N TRP A 172 -9.96 14.38 -13.55
CA TRP A 172 -10.20 15.19 -12.34
C TRP A 172 -8.92 15.73 -11.72
N GLY A 173 -7.78 15.63 -12.41
CA GLY A 173 -6.52 16.18 -11.93
C GLY A 173 -6.58 17.69 -11.69
N GLU A 174 -5.93 18.13 -10.62
CA GLU A 174 -5.88 19.51 -10.13
C GLU A 174 -4.50 20.14 -10.34
N GLY A 175 -4.43 21.47 -10.24
CA GLY A 175 -3.18 22.23 -10.31
C GLY A 175 -2.75 22.60 -11.74
N PRO A 176 -1.50 23.07 -11.92
CA PRO A 176 -1.08 23.72 -13.17
C PRO A 176 -0.77 22.74 -14.31
N ARG A 177 -0.48 21.46 -14.02
CA ARG A 177 -0.02 20.47 -15.02
C ARG A 177 -0.58 19.05 -14.80
N PRO A 178 -1.89 18.85 -14.61
CA PRO A 178 -2.47 17.54 -14.32
C PRO A 178 -2.27 16.52 -15.45
N LEU A 179 -2.33 16.96 -16.72
CA LEU A 179 -2.07 16.07 -17.87
C LEU A 179 -0.64 15.52 -17.88
N TYR A 180 0.36 16.37 -17.60
CA TYR A 180 1.75 15.93 -17.50
C TYR A 180 1.93 14.92 -16.37
N ALA A 181 1.32 15.17 -15.21
CA ALA A 181 1.36 14.24 -14.08
C ALA A 181 0.71 12.89 -14.41
N ALA A 182 -0.45 12.91 -15.06
CA ALA A 182 -1.16 11.70 -15.50
C ALA A 182 -0.34 10.88 -16.50
N LEU A 183 0.23 11.53 -17.52
CA LEU A 183 1.08 10.87 -18.52
C LEU A 183 2.36 10.32 -17.88
N LYS A 184 3.02 11.09 -17.02
CA LYS A 184 4.22 10.64 -16.31
C LYS A 184 3.92 9.44 -15.41
N PHE A 185 2.84 9.48 -14.65
CA PHE A 185 2.38 8.35 -13.82
C PHE A 185 2.16 7.09 -14.66
N VAL A 186 1.37 7.18 -15.74
CA VAL A 186 1.08 6.02 -16.59
C VAL A 186 2.32 5.51 -17.28
N LEU A 187 3.15 6.37 -17.87
CA LEU A 187 4.34 5.92 -18.58
C LEU A 187 5.33 5.21 -17.64
N PHE A 188 5.55 5.72 -16.43
CA PHE A 188 6.40 5.05 -15.45
C PHE A 188 5.83 3.68 -15.09
N THR A 189 4.57 3.63 -14.66
CA THR A 189 3.95 2.42 -14.12
C THR A 189 3.64 1.37 -15.18
N LEU A 190 3.21 1.78 -16.38
CA LEU A 190 3.00 0.91 -17.52
C LEU A 190 4.32 0.32 -18.00
N SER A 191 5.40 1.11 -18.07
CA SER A 191 6.72 0.56 -18.44
C SER A 191 7.17 -0.52 -17.46
N GLY A 192 7.00 -0.28 -16.15
CA GLY A 192 7.25 -1.30 -15.12
C GLY A 192 6.36 -2.53 -15.31
N SER A 193 5.06 -2.35 -15.56
CA SER A 193 4.16 -3.49 -15.79
C SER A 193 4.52 -4.31 -17.03
N LEU A 194 4.95 -3.69 -18.12
CA LEU A 194 5.35 -4.42 -19.33
C LEU A 194 6.61 -5.26 -19.07
N LEU A 195 7.57 -4.75 -18.29
CA LEU A 195 8.71 -5.55 -17.82
C LEU A 195 8.24 -6.74 -16.97
N MET A 196 7.31 -6.51 -16.04
CA MET A 196 6.70 -7.59 -15.26
C MET A 196 6.03 -8.62 -16.17
N LEU A 197 5.28 -8.21 -17.20
CA LEU A 197 4.64 -9.13 -18.14
C LEU A 197 5.65 -10.01 -18.87
N VAL A 198 6.77 -9.43 -19.32
CA VAL A 198 7.88 -10.21 -19.89
C VAL A 198 8.42 -11.21 -18.86
N GLY A 199 8.52 -10.80 -17.59
CA GLY A 199 8.85 -11.69 -16.47
C GLY A 199 7.85 -12.84 -16.27
N VAL A 200 6.55 -12.57 -16.31
CA VAL A 200 5.48 -13.59 -16.21
C VAL A 200 5.57 -14.59 -17.35
N ILE A 201 5.77 -14.11 -18.58
CA ILE A 201 5.94 -14.97 -19.76
C ILE A 201 7.23 -15.78 -19.63
N GLY A 202 8.32 -15.18 -19.16
CA GLY A 202 9.59 -15.84 -18.91
C GLY A 202 9.44 -16.99 -17.90
N GLU A 203 8.83 -16.74 -16.74
CA GLU A 203 8.50 -17.77 -15.75
C GLU A 203 7.73 -18.93 -16.37
N TYR A 204 6.68 -18.63 -17.15
CA TYR A 204 5.89 -19.65 -17.82
C TYR A 204 6.72 -20.52 -18.78
N VAL A 205 7.56 -19.90 -19.61
CA VAL A 205 8.38 -20.60 -20.61
C VAL A 205 9.47 -21.45 -19.95
N PHE A 206 10.21 -20.89 -19.00
CA PHE A 206 11.34 -21.58 -18.37
C PHE A 206 10.91 -22.69 -17.40
N THR A 207 9.69 -22.64 -16.87
CA THR A 207 9.09 -23.75 -16.11
C THR A 207 8.44 -24.83 -17.00
N GLY A 208 8.55 -24.70 -18.32
CA GLY A 208 8.06 -25.69 -19.28
C GLY A 208 6.55 -25.59 -19.57
N GLY A 209 5.94 -24.43 -19.31
CA GLY A 209 4.57 -24.11 -19.74
C GLY A 209 3.47 -24.81 -18.96
N ARG A 210 3.72 -25.19 -17.69
CA ARG A 210 2.82 -26.07 -16.92
C ARG A 210 1.89 -25.35 -15.95
N THR A 211 2.37 -24.27 -15.33
CA THR A 211 1.64 -23.58 -14.25
C THR A 211 2.15 -22.16 -14.10
N LEU A 212 1.29 -21.29 -13.57
CA LEU A 212 1.65 -19.95 -13.09
C LEU A 212 1.21 -19.73 -11.64
N ASN A 213 0.89 -20.81 -10.92
CA ASN A 213 0.52 -20.72 -9.51
C ASN A 213 1.78 -20.49 -8.67
N LEU A 214 1.77 -19.46 -7.83
CA LEU A 214 2.94 -19.06 -7.04
C LEU A 214 3.53 -20.19 -6.18
N PRO A 215 2.74 -21.05 -5.50
CA PRO A 215 3.30 -22.17 -4.73
C PRO A 215 4.04 -23.19 -5.60
N ASP A 216 3.53 -23.46 -6.80
CA ASP A 216 4.14 -24.42 -7.72
C ASP A 216 5.46 -23.87 -8.27
N LEU A 217 5.48 -22.57 -8.62
CA LEU A 217 6.69 -21.87 -9.06
C LEU A 217 7.76 -21.82 -7.97
N ALA A 218 7.38 -21.46 -6.74
CA ALA A 218 8.30 -21.39 -5.61
C ALA A 218 8.88 -22.76 -5.23
N ALA A 219 8.11 -23.85 -5.43
CA ALA A 219 8.57 -25.21 -5.15
C ALA A 219 9.55 -25.77 -6.20
N HIS A 220 9.59 -25.17 -7.40
CA HIS A 220 10.43 -25.61 -8.52
C HIS A 220 11.28 -24.44 -9.03
N PRO A 221 12.28 -24.00 -8.24
CA PRO A 221 13.11 -22.87 -8.60
C PRO A 221 13.85 -23.11 -9.92
N LEU A 222 13.88 -22.09 -10.77
CA LEU A 222 14.59 -22.09 -12.05
C LEU A 222 16.11 -22.08 -11.85
N ASP A 223 16.86 -22.34 -12.93
CA ASP A 223 18.31 -22.16 -12.95
C ASP A 223 18.70 -20.74 -12.47
N PRO A 224 19.76 -20.57 -11.66
CA PRO A 224 20.16 -19.28 -11.13
C PRO A 224 20.31 -18.17 -12.17
N ALA A 225 20.87 -18.46 -13.35
CA ALA A 225 21.07 -17.46 -14.39
C ALA A 225 19.73 -16.91 -14.92
N VAL A 226 18.74 -17.79 -15.06
CA VAL A 226 17.38 -17.41 -15.44
C VAL A 226 16.72 -16.60 -14.32
N GLN A 227 16.85 -17.04 -13.06
CA GLN A 227 16.32 -16.29 -11.91
C GLN A 227 16.88 -14.86 -11.85
N PHE A 228 18.17 -14.64 -12.12
CA PHE A 228 18.75 -13.29 -12.15
C PHE A 228 18.06 -12.40 -13.19
N GLY A 229 17.90 -12.90 -14.43
CA GLY A 229 17.24 -12.13 -15.49
C GLY A 229 15.80 -11.77 -15.12
N LEU A 230 15.02 -12.76 -14.66
CA LEU A 230 13.63 -12.56 -14.25
C LEU A 230 13.52 -11.66 -13.03
N PHE A 231 14.42 -11.80 -12.05
CA PHE A 231 14.48 -10.95 -10.88
C PHE A 231 14.55 -9.47 -11.24
N PHE A 232 15.40 -9.06 -12.18
CA PHE A 232 15.48 -7.64 -12.55
C PHE A 232 14.21 -7.12 -13.22
N LEU A 233 13.54 -7.95 -14.03
CA LEU A 233 12.26 -7.58 -14.65
C LEU A 233 11.18 -7.30 -13.59
N PHE A 234 11.04 -8.18 -12.61
CA PHE A 234 10.09 -8.01 -11.51
C PHE A 234 10.53 -6.93 -10.52
N ALA A 235 11.81 -6.90 -10.13
CA ALA A 235 12.34 -5.96 -9.15
C ALA A 235 12.19 -4.52 -9.63
N ILE A 236 12.50 -4.22 -10.90
CA ILE A 236 12.32 -2.88 -11.48
C ILE A 236 10.83 -2.51 -11.50
N ALA A 237 9.96 -3.42 -11.94
CA ALA A 237 8.51 -3.19 -11.97
C ALA A 237 7.96 -2.83 -10.59
N PHE A 238 8.34 -3.60 -9.58
CA PHE A 238 7.90 -3.39 -8.20
C PHE A 238 8.55 -2.14 -7.58
N ALA A 239 9.82 -1.87 -7.88
CA ALA A 239 10.54 -0.68 -7.42
C ALA A 239 9.92 0.62 -7.96
N ILE A 240 9.47 0.63 -9.22
CA ILE A 240 8.71 1.75 -9.78
C ILE A 240 7.39 1.95 -9.02
N LYS A 241 6.68 0.87 -8.70
CA LYS A 241 5.36 0.94 -8.04
C LYS A 241 5.42 1.34 -6.57
N ILE A 242 6.42 0.87 -5.82
CA ILE A 242 6.66 1.19 -4.40
C ILE A 242 7.46 2.49 -4.19
N PRO A 243 7.41 3.40 -5.16
CA PRO A 243 8.45 4.42 -5.45
C PRO A 243 9.80 4.25 -4.70
N ALA A 244 10.53 3.17 -4.96
CA ALA A 244 11.87 3.00 -4.42
C ALA A 244 12.85 4.00 -5.06
N PHE A 245 13.89 4.41 -4.34
CA PHE A 245 14.94 5.24 -4.93
C PHE A 245 15.70 4.45 -6.03
N PRO A 246 16.00 5.03 -7.21
CA PRO A 246 15.70 6.39 -7.69
C PRO A 246 14.40 6.49 -8.55
N MET A 247 13.56 5.47 -8.55
CA MET A 247 12.38 5.32 -9.42
C MET A 247 11.11 6.05 -8.92
N HIS A 248 11.21 6.85 -7.86
CA HIS A 248 10.11 7.58 -7.22
C HIS A 248 9.66 8.84 -7.98
N GLY A 249 10.34 9.22 -9.07
CA GLY A 249 10.17 10.52 -9.71
C GLY A 249 8.76 10.87 -10.19
N TRP A 250 7.88 9.88 -10.40
CA TRP A 250 6.48 10.09 -10.79
C TRP A 250 5.58 10.47 -9.60
N LEU A 251 5.91 10.02 -8.38
CA LEU A 251 5.02 10.06 -7.22
C LEU A 251 4.65 11.50 -6.81
N PRO A 252 5.60 12.44 -6.62
CA PRO A 252 5.25 13.77 -6.13
C PRO A 252 4.36 14.54 -7.10
N ASP A 253 4.61 14.42 -8.41
CA ASP A 253 3.82 15.11 -9.42
C ASP A 253 2.39 14.53 -9.50
N ALA A 254 2.28 13.20 -9.45
CA ALA A 254 0.99 12.50 -9.44
C ALA A 254 0.18 12.84 -8.18
N TYR A 255 0.80 12.83 -7.00
CA TYR A 255 0.12 13.14 -5.74
C TYR A 255 -0.33 14.59 -5.67
N VAL A 256 0.53 15.54 -6.04
CA VAL A 256 0.18 16.97 -6.03
C VAL A 256 -1.02 17.25 -6.93
N SER A 257 -1.10 16.56 -8.07
CA SER A 257 -2.15 16.76 -9.08
C SER A 257 -3.39 15.89 -8.84
N ALA A 258 -3.34 14.88 -7.98
CA ALA A 258 -4.47 14.01 -7.72
C ALA A 258 -5.56 14.73 -6.91
N PRO A 259 -6.84 14.68 -7.31
CA PRO A 259 -7.94 15.16 -6.48
C PRO A 259 -7.98 14.35 -5.18
N VAL A 260 -8.30 15.03 -4.09
CA VAL A 260 -8.08 14.50 -2.73
C VAL A 260 -8.79 13.16 -2.46
N PRO A 261 -10.06 12.95 -2.85
CA PRO A 261 -10.71 11.66 -2.65
C PRO A 261 -9.96 10.50 -3.34
N PHE A 262 -9.47 10.71 -4.57
CA PHE A 262 -8.65 9.72 -5.27
C PHE A 262 -7.29 9.56 -4.59
N LEU A 263 -6.65 10.66 -4.19
CA LEU A 263 -5.35 10.65 -3.54
C LEU A 263 -5.34 9.83 -2.25
N VAL A 264 -6.45 9.83 -1.49
CA VAL A 264 -6.62 9.02 -0.29
C VAL A 264 -6.43 7.53 -0.59
N ALA A 265 -7.15 6.98 -1.57
CA ALA A 265 -7.01 5.58 -1.96
C ALA A 265 -5.68 5.30 -2.68
N PHE A 266 -5.25 6.23 -3.54
CA PHE A 266 -4.02 6.11 -4.31
C PHE A 266 -2.78 6.04 -3.41
N ALA A 267 -2.67 6.94 -2.43
CA ALA A 267 -1.54 6.97 -1.51
C ALA A 267 -1.67 6.00 -0.33
N GLY A 268 -2.91 5.75 0.11
CA GLY A 268 -3.21 4.81 1.18
C GLY A 268 -2.86 3.38 0.80
N VAL A 269 -3.23 2.94 -0.41
CA VAL A 269 -3.26 1.50 -0.73
C VAL A 269 -2.45 1.16 -1.98
N MET A 270 -2.60 1.91 -3.08
CA MET A 270 -2.04 1.48 -4.37
C MET A 270 -0.52 1.29 -4.34
N GLY A 271 0.23 2.14 -3.63
CA GLY A 271 1.68 1.96 -3.46
C GLY A 271 2.06 0.67 -2.71
N LYS A 272 1.18 0.12 -1.85
CA LYS A 272 1.44 -1.10 -1.07
C LYS A 272 1.40 -2.34 -1.95
N THR A 273 0.77 -2.27 -3.11
CA THR A 273 0.78 -3.38 -4.08
C THR A 273 2.20 -3.72 -4.54
N GLY A 274 3.08 -2.72 -4.68
CA GLY A 274 4.49 -2.94 -5.00
C GLY A 274 5.25 -3.64 -3.86
N ALA A 275 5.06 -3.18 -2.63
CA ALA A 275 5.65 -3.81 -1.44
C ALA A 275 5.14 -5.25 -1.24
N TYR A 276 3.84 -5.46 -1.40
CA TYR A 276 3.19 -6.77 -1.36
C TYR A 276 3.82 -7.71 -2.39
N ALA A 277 3.99 -7.24 -3.64
CA ALA A 277 4.60 -8.04 -4.69
C ALA A 277 6.06 -8.42 -4.40
N MET A 278 6.84 -7.53 -3.77
CA MET A 278 8.20 -7.86 -3.35
C MET A 278 8.22 -9.01 -2.32
N LEU A 279 7.32 -8.99 -1.33
CA LEU A 279 7.20 -10.06 -0.34
C LEU A 279 6.64 -11.36 -0.93
N ARG A 280 5.64 -11.25 -1.81
CA ARG A 280 4.83 -12.38 -2.30
C ARG A 280 5.45 -13.09 -3.49
N ILE A 281 6.11 -12.34 -4.36
CA ILE A 281 6.61 -12.81 -5.65
C ILE A 281 8.13 -12.75 -5.63
N LEU A 282 8.72 -11.58 -5.35
CA LEU A 282 10.15 -11.39 -5.57
C LEU A 282 11.01 -12.28 -4.65
N ILE A 283 10.71 -12.29 -3.34
CA ILE A 283 11.47 -13.07 -2.36
C ILE A 283 11.30 -14.58 -2.55
N PRO A 284 10.07 -15.13 -2.68
CA PRO A 284 9.92 -16.58 -2.73
C PRO A 284 10.33 -17.20 -4.07
N LEU A 285 10.15 -16.51 -5.20
CA LEU A 285 10.47 -17.08 -6.52
C LEU A 285 11.94 -16.89 -6.90
N PHE A 286 12.58 -15.79 -6.47
CA PHE A 286 13.93 -15.43 -6.88
C PHE A 286 14.92 -15.43 -5.71
N HIS A 287 14.91 -16.50 -4.92
CA HIS A 287 15.76 -16.62 -3.74
C HIS A 287 17.27 -16.52 -4.03
N HIS A 288 17.74 -16.94 -5.22
CA HIS A 288 19.16 -16.90 -5.54
C HIS A 288 19.67 -15.46 -5.67
N PRO A 289 19.14 -14.58 -6.57
CA PRO A 289 19.57 -13.19 -6.62
C PRO A 289 19.28 -12.41 -5.32
N VAL A 290 18.20 -12.73 -4.60
CA VAL A 290 17.86 -12.07 -3.33
C VAL A 290 18.86 -12.39 -2.22
N LEU A 291 19.34 -13.63 -2.13
CA LEU A 291 20.24 -14.10 -1.07
C LEU A 291 21.71 -14.12 -1.50
N TRP A 292 22.01 -13.89 -2.78
CA TRP A 292 23.38 -13.90 -3.28
C TRP A 292 24.21 -12.82 -2.56
N TRP A 293 25.38 -13.21 -2.07
CA TRP A 293 26.17 -12.43 -1.11
C TRP A 293 26.48 -11.00 -1.59
N ASP A 294 26.70 -10.82 -2.89
CA ASP A 294 26.96 -9.52 -3.52
C ASP A 294 25.72 -8.63 -3.65
N TRP A 295 24.51 -9.22 -3.72
CA TRP A 295 23.27 -8.53 -4.09
C TRP A 295 22.25 -8.42 -2.96
N ASN A 296 22.42 -9.21 -1.89
CA ASN A 296 21.54 -9.17 -0.73
C ASN A 296 21.48 -7.80 -0.05
N GLN A 297 22.47 -6.92 -0.27
CA GLN A 297 22.50 -5.55 0.26
C GLN A 297 21.94 -4.49 -0.70
N VAL A 298 21.75 -4.79 -1.99
CA VAL A 298 21.34 -3.78 -2.98
C VAL A 298 19.98 -3.19 -2.64
N MET A 299 18.97 -4.03 -2.44
CA MET A 299 17.62 -3.55 -2.09
C MET A 299 17.57 -2.83 -0.72
N PRO A 300 18.23 -3.35 0.35
CA PRO A 300 18.37 -2.61 1.61
C PRO A 300 19.02 -1.23 1.45
N VAL A 301 20.11 -1.13 0.67
CA VAL A 301 20.79 0.15 0.39
C VAL A 301 19.84 1.11 -0.34
N LEU A 302 19.11 0.65 -1.36
CA LEU A 302 18.11 1.47 -2.04
C LEU A 302 16.98 1.92 -1.10
N GLY A 303 16.59 1.06 -0.15
CA GLY A 303 15.67 1.40 0.93
C GLY A 303 16.19 2.55 1.81
N VAL A 304 17.42 2.45 2.30
CA VAL A 304 18.08 3.50 3.10
C VAL A 304 18.24 4.81 2.31
N LEU A 305 18.64 4.72 1.04
CA LEU A 305 18.70 5.89 0.16
C LEU A 305 17.32 6.53 0.00
N GLY A 306 16.26 5.75 -0.17
CA GLY A 306 14.87 6.23 -0.20
C GLY A 306 14.44 6.94 1.09
N ILE A 307 14.80 6.36 2.25
CA ILE A 307 14.55 6.94 3.58
C ILE A 307 15.16 8.34 3.68
N ILE A 308 16.47 8.46 3.42
CA ILE A 308 17.21 9.71 3.58
C ILE A 308 16.82 10.72 2.51
N TRP A 309 16.79 10.30 1.24
CA TRP A 309 16.45 11.18 0.12
C TRP A 309 15.03 11.72 0.23
N GLY A 310 14.05 10.86 0.55
CA GLY A 310 12.67 11.28 0.75
C GLY A 310 12.55 12.33 1.86
N ALA A 311 13.22 12.12 3.00
CA ALA A 311 13.19 13.05 4.12
C ALA A 311 13.86 14.41 3.78
N LEU A 312 15.01 14.40 3.11
CA LEU A 312 15.69 15.62 2.66
C LEU A 312 14.84 16.40 1.64
N MET A 313 14.21 15.70 0.70
CA MET A 313 13.32 16.33 -0.26
C MET A 313 12.07 16.89 0.39
N ALA A 314 11.49 16.21 1.39
CA ALA A 314 10.35 16.73 2.15
C ALA A 314 10.70 18.06 2.85
N LEU A 315 11.89 18.15 3.49
CA LEU A 315 12.38 19.38 4.11
C LEU A 315 12.45 20.56 3.14
N ALA A 316 12.88 20.29 1.90
CA ALA A 316 13.07 21.27 0.85
C ALA A 316 11.77 21.77 0.22
N GLN A 317 10.64 21.09 0.42
CA GLN A 317 9.38 21.48 -0.22
C GLN A 317 8.74 22.71 0.43
N ARG A 318 8.15 23.56 -0.42
CA ARG A 318 7.26 24.68 -0.03
C ARG A 318 5.78 24.31 -0.11
N ASP A 319 5.41 23.48 -1.08
CA ASP A 319 4.04 22.96 -1.20
C ASP A 319 3.82 21.84 -0.17
N VAL A 320 2.80 22.00 0.67
CA VAL A 320 2.49 21.04 1.75
C VAL A 320 2.09 19.66 1.23
N LYS A 321 1.35 19.58 0.12
CA LYS A 321 0.93 18.31 -0.49
C LYS A 321 2.15 17.57 -1.06
N ARG A 322 3.09 18.30 -1.65
CA ARG A 322 4.37 17.78 -2.14
C ARG A 322 5.29 17.33 -1.01
N LEU A 323 5.31 18.05 0.11
CA LEU A 323 6.03 17.65 1.32
C LEU A 323 5.54 16.28 1.82
N VAL A 324 4.22 16.09 1.96
CA VAL A 324 3.61 14.81 2.37
C VAL A 324 3.87 13.70 1.34
N ALA A 325 3.97 14.03 0.05
CA ALA A 325 4.36 13.06 -0.96
C ALA A 325 5.81 12.56 -0.77
N TYR A 326 6.75 13.44 -0.45
CA TYR A 326 8.14 13.05 -0.19
C TYR A 326 8.34 12.37 1.17
N SER A 327 7.54 12.71 2.19
CA SER A 327 7.53 11.92 3.43
C SER A 327 7.09 10.49 3.14
N SER A 328 6.11 10.28 2.25
CA SER A 328 5.71 8.95 1.81
C SER A 328 6.86 8.17 1.16
N VAL A 329 7.70 8.81 0.33
CA VAL A 329 8.91 8.17 -0.25
C VAL A 329 9.86 7.69 0.87
N SER A 330 10.04 8.50 1.92
CA SER A 330 10.89 8.14 3.06
C SER A 330 10.37 6.89 3.77
N HIS A 331 9.07 6.84 4.11
CA HIS A 331 8.47 5.68 4.78
C HIS A 331 8.37 4.43 3.88
N MET A 332 8.21 4.58 2.56
CA MET A 332 8.32 3.45 1.63
C MET A 332 9.74 2.86 1.64
N GLY A 333 10.77 3.69 1.83
CA GLY A 333 12.14 3.22 2.04
C GLY A 333 12.30 2.33 3.27
N PHE A 334 11.62 2.64 4.38
CA PHE A 334 11.56 1.75 5.56
C PHE A 334 10.90 0.41 5.21
N ILE A 335 9.81 0.41 4.45
CA ILE A 335 9.15 -0.82 4.01
C ILE A 335 10.12 -1.67 3.17
N VAL A 336 10.82 -1.09 2.19
CA VAL A 336 11.84 -1.81 1.39
C VAL A 336 12.93 -2.38 2.31
N LEU A 337 13.48 -1.57 3.21
CA LEU A 337 14.53 -2.02 4.13
C LEU A 337 14.08 -3.19 5.02
N GLY A 338 12.84 -3.15 5.53
CA GLY A 338 12.30 -4.22 6.36
C GLY A 338 11.99 -5.49 5.57
N ILE A 339 11.49 -5.37 4.33
CA ILE A 339 11.26 -6.51 3.43
C ILE A 339 12.58 -7.25 3.17
N PHE A 340 13.64 -6.50 2.85
CA PHE A 340 14.95 -7.04 2.51
C PHE A 340 15.93 -7.09 3.69
N SER A 341 15.45 -6.99 4.93
CA SER A 341 16.27 -7.36 6.08
C SER A 341 16.44 -8.89 6.19
N LEU A 342 15.65 -9.64 5.41
CA LEU A 342 15.70 -11.10 5.25
C LEU A 342 15.57 -11.86 6.58
N ASN A 343 14.73 -11.33 7.47
CA ASN A 343 14.39 -11.96 8.74
C ASN A 343 12.95 -11.62 9.14
N ALA A 344 12.35 -12.46 9.99
CA ALA A 344 10.96 -12.33 10.38
C ALA A 344 10.61 -10.98 11.03
N ILE A 345 11.51 -10.45 11.88
CA ILE A 345 11.28 -9.19 12.60
C ILE A 345 11.14 -8.01 11.62
N GLY A 346 12.09 -7.86 10.69
CA GLY A 346 12.06 -6.74 9.76
C GLY A 346 10.89 -6.82 8.77
N GLN A 347 10.49 -8.01 8.35
CA GLN A 347 9.34 -8.18 7.45
C GLN A 347 7.99 -7.97 8.13
N GLN A 348 7.85 -8.42 9.37
CA GLN A 348 6.70 -8.05 10.20
C GLN A 348 6.65 -6.53 10.37
N GLY A 349 7.79 -5.88 10.62
CA GLY A 349 7.92 -4.43 10.66
C GLY A 349 7.49 -3.75 9.36
N ALA A 350 7.93 -4.26 8.20
CA ALA A 350 7.58 -3.71 6.90
C ALA A 350 6.08 -3.82 6.59
N LEU A 351 5.48 -4.98 6.83
CA LEU A 351 4.05 -5.17 6.60
C LEU A 351 3.20 -4.37 7.62
N LEU A 352 3.65 -4.25 8.87
CA LEU A 352 3.02 -3.32 9.83
C LEU A 352 3.11 -1.88 9.32
N GLN A 353 4.27 -1.49 8.78
CA GLN A 353 4.49 -0.16 8.22
C GLN A 353 3.67 0.10 6.96
N MET A 354 3.41 -0.91 6.13
CA MET A 354 2.47 -0.82 5.00
C MET A 354 1.06 -0.41 5.49
N VAL A 355 0.58 -1.03 6.57
CA VAL A 355 -0.72 -0.70 7.19
C VAL A 355 -0.66 0.68 7.85
N ASN A 356 0.36 0.95 8.65
CA ASN A 356 0.51 2.23 9.37
C ASN A 356 0.51 3.42 8.44
N HIS A 357 1.38 3.38 7.42
CA HIS A 357 1.42 4.41 6.39
C HIS A 357 0.12 4.47 5.60
N GLY A 358 -0.54 3.34 5.39
CA GLY A 358 -1.86 3.27 4.76
C GLY A 358 -2.95 3.99 5.53
N VAL A 359 -2.79 4.19 6.84
CA VAL A 359 -3.72 4.94 7.70
C VAL A 359 -3.30 6.41 7.83
N ILE A 360 -2.01 6.68 8.04
CA ILE A 360 -1.48 8.02 8.31
C ILE A 360 -1.57 8.94 7.09
N ILE A 361 -1.13 8.47 5.93
CA ILE A 361 -1.05 9.33 4.74
C ILE A 361 -2.43 9.78 4.25
N PRO A 362 -3.47 8.93 4.19
CA PRO A 362 -4.85 9.39 3.98
C PRO A 362 -5.30 10.49 4.94
N ALA A 363 -5.04 10.33 6.24
CA ALA A 363 -5.40 11.34 7.24
C ALA A 363 -4.67 12.67 6.98
N LEU A 364 -3.37 12.63 6.68
CA LEU A 364 -2.59 13.81 6.31
C LEU A 364 -3.14 14.48 5.05
N PHE A 365 -3.45 13.73 3.98
CA PHE A 365 -3.97 14.32 2.75
C PHE A 365 -5.36 14.93 2.93
N LEU A 366 -6.24 14.32 3.74
CA LEU A 366 -7.53 14.92 4.09
C LEU A 366 -7.35 16.23 4.86
N LEU A 367 -6.47 16.25 5.85
CA LEU A 367 -6.19 17.46 6.63
C LEU A 367 -5.58 18.58 5.78
N VAL A 368 -4.58 18.25 4.94
CA VAL A 368 -3.95 19.22 4.03
C VAL A 368 -4.95 19.77 3.03
N ALA A 369 -5.82 18.93 2.49
CA ALA A 369 -6.90 19.35 1.60
C ALA A 369 -7.88 20.30 2.29
N TRP A 370 -8.28 19.99 3.51
CA TRP A 370 -9.23 20.81 4.25
C TRP A 370 -8.61 22.13 4.70
N ILE A 371 -7.31 22.17 4.98
CA ILE A 371 -6.55 23.41 5.14
C ILE A 371 -6.62 24.21 3.83
N GLU A 372 -6.24 23.61 2.69
CA GLU A 372 -6.24 24.28 1.39
C GLU A 372 -7.62 24.84 1.02
N VAL A 373 -8.70 24.08 1.23
CA VAL A 373 -10.08 24.53 0.94
C VAL A 373 -10.46 25.77 1.76
N ARG A 374 -9.91 25.93 2.97
CA ARG A 374 -10.25 27.03 3.89
C ARG A 374 -9.32 28.22 3.74
N THR A 375 -8.03 27.99 3.48
CA THR A 375 -7.02 29.05 3.36
C THR A 375 -6.79 29.49 1.93
N GLY A 376 -7.21 28.70 0.94
CA GLY A 376 -6.97 28.94 -0.48
C GLY A 376 -5.52 28.69 -0.92
N THR A 377 -4.67 28.12 -0.06
CA THR A 377 -3.24 27.93 -0.38
C THR A 377 -2.65 26.66 0.23
N ARG A 378 -1.67 26.09 -0.47
CA ARG A 378 -0.79 25.01 -0.02
C ARG A 378 0.64 25.48 0.25
N ASP A 379 0.92 26.78 0.11
CA ASP A 379 2.25 27.33 0.35
C ASP A 379 2.53 27.38 1.85
N ARG A 380 3.51 26.59 2.30
CA ARG A 380 3.96 26.53 3.70
C ARG A 380 4.36 27.90 4.24
N ALA A 381 4.88 28.81 3.41
CA ALA A 381 5.26 30.15 3.85
C ALA A 381 4.06 31.08 4.08
N ALA A 382 2.89 30.77 3.50
CA ALA A 382 1.67 31.54 3.62
C ALA A 382 0.72 31.02 4.71
N LEU A 383 0.94 29.80 5.22
CA LEU A 383 0.17 29.22 6.31
C LEU A 383 0.81 29.61 7.64
N PHE A 384 0.04 30.24 8.54
CA PHE A 384 0.47 30.60 9.89
C PHE A 384 -0.75 30.85 10.79
N GLY A 385 -0.59 30.64 12.10
CA GLY A 385 -1.58 31.05 13.10
C GLY A 385 -2.98 30.45 12.93
N LEU A 386 -3.09 29.22 12.39
CA LEU A 386 -4.36 28.54 12.17
C LEU A 386 -4.98 27.97 13.45
N ALA A 387 -4.18 27.58 14.45
CA ALA A 387 -4.70 26.89 15.64
C ALA A 387 -5.75 27.68 16.45
N PRO A 388 -5.60 29.01 16.68
CA PRO A 388 -6.63 29.78 17.37
C PRO A 388 -7.96 29.87 16.61
N ARG A 389 -7.95 29.69 15.28
CA ARG A 389 -9.15 29.77 14.42
C ARG A 389 -9.80 28.40 14.21
N MET A 390 -8.99 27.35 14.19
CA MET A 390 -9.41 25.98 13.90
C MET A 390 -8.78 24.99 14.91
N PRO A 391 -9.08 25.14 16.22
CA PRO A 391 -8.43 24.37 17.28
C PRO A 391 -8.64 22.85 17.16
N VAL A 392 -9.80 22.40 16.68
CA VAL A 392 -10.07 20.97 16.49
C VAL A 392 -9.23 20.42 15.35
N LEU A 393 -9.17 21.13 14.22
CA LEU A 393 -8.25 20.77 13.13
C LEU A 393 -6.81 20.68 13.64
N ALA A 394 -6.36 21.68 14.40
CA ALA A 394 -5.00 21.73 14.92
C ALA A 394 -4.71 20.55 15.85
N GLY A 395 -5.63 20.19 16.76
CA GLY A 395 -5.46 19.05 17.66
C GLY A 395 -5.39 17.72 16.90
N VAL A 396 -6.28 17.51 15.92
CA VAL A 396 -6.27 16.30 15.09
C VAL A 396 -5.02 16.24 14.20
N PHE A 397 -4.61 17.37 13.62
CA PHE A 397 -3.41 17.44 12.80
C PHE A 397 -2.15 17.20 13.61
N LEU A 398 -2.08 17.67 14.87
CA LEU A 398 -0.99 17.36 15.78
C LEU A 398 -0.90 15.84 16.01
N LEU A 399 -2.03 15.19 16.30
CA LEU A 399 -2.08 13.75 16.53
C LEU A 399 -1.57 12.97 15.31
N VAL A 400 -2.06 13.30 14.12
CA VAL A 400 -1.61 12.65 12.87
C VAL A 400 -0.13 12.96 12.58
N THR A 401 0.34 14.16 12.90
CA THR A 401 1.76 14.56 12.80
C THR A 401 2.63 13.72 13.73
N LEU A 402 2.20 13.51 14.98
CA LEU A 402 2.87 12.68 15.98
C LEU A 402 2.91 11.21 15.54
N ALA A 403 1.82 10.70 14.95
CA ALA A 403 1.80 9.35 14.38
C ALA A 403 2.81 9.24 13.23
N ALA A 404 2.83 10.22 12.32
CA ALA A 404 3.71 10.24 11.15
C ALA A 404 5.20 10.30 11.49
N LEU A 405 5.59 10.97 12.58
CA LEU A 405 7.00 11.06 12.99
C LEU A 405 7.46 9.89 13.89
N GLY A 406 6.60 8.88 14.10
CA GLY A 406 6.95 7.69 14.87
C GLY A 406 6.93 7.89 16.39
N LEU A 407 5.98 8.64 16.95
CA LEU A 407 5.85 8.77 18.41
C LEU A 407 5.47 7.41 19.03
N PRO A 408 6.19 6.92 20.06
CA PRO A 408 5.80 5.72 20.81
C PRO A 408 4.36 5.81 21.33
N GLY A 409 3.61 4.70 21.23
CA GLY A 409 2.18 4.64 21.54
C GLY A 409 1.25 4.95 20.36
N LEU A 410 1.79 5.42 19.24
CA LEU A 410 1.09 5.52 17.95
C LEU A 410 1.65 4.50 16.95
N ASN A 411 0.88 4.24 15.91
CA ASN A 411 1.08 3.09 15.02
C ASN A 411 2.44 3.04 14.29
N SER A 412 2.93 4.15 13.71
CA SER A 412 4.15 4.15 12.88
C SER A 412 5.40 3.69 13.63
N PHE A 413 5.51 4.02 14.92
CA PHE A 413 6.69 3.69 15.74
C PHE A 413 7.01 2.20 15.72
N VAL A 414 6.00 1.35 15.91
CA VAL A 414 6.20 -0.09 16.03
C VAL A 414 6.74 -0.68 14.72
N GLY A 415 6.20 -0.26 13.59
CA GLY A 415 6.63 -0.73 12.27
C GLY A 415 8.07 -0.32 11.96
N GLU A 416 8.38 0.96 12.13
CA GLU A 416 9.73 1.51 11.90
C GLU A 416 10.77 0.91 12.85
N PHE A 417 10.42 0.73 14.13
CA PHE A 417 11.31 0.12 15.10
C PHE A 417 11.61 -1.34 14.77
N MET A 418 10.58 -2.14 14.43
CA MET A 418 10.78 -3.53 14.00
C MET A 418 11.60 -3.62 12.71
N THR A 419 11.38 -2.72 11.74
CA THR A 419 12.21 -2.61 10.55
C THR A 419 13.67 -2.34 10.89
N LEU A 420 13.95 -1.39 11.80
CA LEU A 420 15.32 -1.08 12.23
C LEU A 420 15.98 -2.25 12.98
N LEU A 421 15.23 -2.96 13.84
CA LEU A 421 15.71 -4.18 14.50
C LEU A 421 16.04 -5.28 13.48
N GLY A 422 15.17 -5.48 12.49
CA GLY A 422 15.43 -6.41 11.39
C GLY A 422 16.68 -6.00 10.60
N ALA A 423 16.82 -4.73 10.25
CA ALA A 423 17.99 -4.20 9.55
C ALA A 423 19.28 -4.35 10.37
N TRP A 424 19.21 -4.19 11.70
CA TRP A 424 20.35 -4.40 12.59
C TRP A 424 20.88 -5.83 12.53
N GLY A 425 19.97 -6.81 12.46
CA GLY A 425 20.32 -8.22 12.29
C GLY A 425 21.01 -8.52 10.95
N LEU A 426 20.74 -7.74 9.90
CA LEU A 426 21.40 -7.87 8.59
C LEU A 426 22.73 -7.10 8.54
N SER A 427 22.70 -5.81 8.89
CA SER A 427 23.85 -4.90 8.85
C SER A 427 23.61 -3.71 9.79
N PRO A 428 24.34 -3.60 10.92
CA PRO A 428 24.25 -2.46 11.83
C PRO A 428 24.48 -1.12 11.14
N GLY A 429 25.36 -1.06 10.12
CA GLY A 429 25.62 0.15 9.35
C GLY A 429 24.38 0.66 8.60
N LEU A 430 23.60 -0.23 7.99
CA LEU A 430 22.35 0.14 7.33
C LEU A 430 21.30 0.61 8.32
N ALA A 431 21.20 -0.04 9.49
CA ALA A 431 20.27 0.38 10.54
C ALA A 431 20.60 1.78 11.09
N ILE A 432 21.89 2.07 11.33
CA ILE A 432 22.36 3.39 11.76
C ILE A 432 22.05 4.45 10.69
N ALA A 433 22.31 4.16 9.42
CA ALA A 433 22.00 5.09 8.33
C ALA A 433 20.48 5.33 8.19
N ALA A 434 19.66 4.29 8.31
CA ALA A 434 18.20 4.42 8.30
C ALA A 434 17.67 5.25 9.48
N ALA A 435 18.27 5.11 10.67
CA ALA A 435 17.90 5.88 11.85
C ALA A 435 18.10 7.40 11.67
N ILE A 436 19.00 7.84 10.78
CA ILE A 436 19.12 9.26 10.41
C ILE A 436 17.80 9.77 9.82
N GLY A 437 17.17 8.99 8.92
CA GLY A 437 15.88 9.38 8.35
C GLY A 437 14.75 9.43 9.38
N LEU A 438 14.78 8.53 10.36
CA LEU A 438 13.86 8.58 11.51
C LEU A 438 14.00 9.91 12.26
N VAL A 439 15.22 10.44 12.42
CA VAL A 439 15.45 11.76 13.05
C VAL A 439 15.01 12.92 12.14
N LEU A 440 15.15 12.79 10.82
CA LEU A 440 14.70 13.83 9.89
C LEU A 440 13.16 13.97 9.84
N ALA A 441 12.41 12.90 10.13
CA ALA A 441 10.95 12.90 10.13
C ALA A 441 10.31 13.91 11.09
N PRO A 442 10.67 13.93 12.39
CA PRO A 442 10.26 15.00 13.30
C PRO A 442 10.62 16.40 12.80
N ILE A 443 11.77 16.58 12.16
CA ILE A 443 12.20 17.91 11.70
C ILE A 443 11.24 18.46 10.65
N TYR A 444 10.91 17.71 9.59
CA TYR A 444 9.99 18.24 8.57
C TYR A 444 8.53 18.27 9.04
N MET A 445 8.08 17.26 9.82
CA MET A 445 6.69 17.19 10.28
C MET A 445 6.37 18.24 11.34
N LEU A 446 7.24 18.42 12.34
CA LEU A 446 7.02 19.44 13.37
C LEU A 446 7.18 20.84 12.79
N ARG A 447 8.11 21.08 11.86
CA ARG A 447 8.19 22.38 11.17
C ARG A 447 6.95 22.68 10.34
N LEU A 448 6.39 21.67 9.66
CA LEU A 448 5.12 21.81 8.96
C LEU A 448 3.99 22.18 9.94
N PHE A 449 3.85 21.43 11.02
CA PHE A 449 2.82 21.66 12.03
C PHE A 449 2.97 23.04 12.68
N GLN A 450 4.15 23.34 13.25
CA GLN A 450 4.41 24.59 13.94
C GLN A 450 4.28 25.80 13.01
N GLY A 451 4.83 25.71 11.80
CA GLY A 451 4.77 26.80 10.82
C GLY A 451 3.34 27.12 10.39
N SER A 452 2.50 26.10 10.19
CA SER A 452 1.11 26.31 9.77
C SER A 452 0.16 26.68 10.91
N MET A 453 0.34 26.08 12.10
CA MET A 453 -0.60 26.21 13.21
C MET A 453 -0.30 27.39 14.13
N TYR A 454 0.98 27.73 14.30
CA TYR A 454 1.43 28.82 15.15
C TYR A 454 2.03 29.96 14.31
N GLY A 455 2.27 31.11 14.95
CA GLY A 455 2.82 32.30 14.31
C GLY A 455 2.39 33.56 15.04
N GLU A 456 3.19 34.63 14.92
CA GLU A 456 2.89 35.93 15.54
C GLU A 456 1.66 36.60 14.89
N ARG A 457 1.42 36.31 13.61
CA ARG A 457 0.25 36.78 12.88
C ARG A 457 -0.89 35.77 13.04
N SER A 458 -2.09 36.27 13.30
CA SER A 458 -3.29 35.44 13.27
C SER A 458 -3.72 35.18 11.83
N ALA A 459 -4.18 33.96 11.55
CA ALA A 459 -4.84 33.66 10.28
C ALA A 459 -6.07 34.57 10.06
N PRO A 460 -6.49 34.79 8.80
CA PRO A 460 -7.66 35.59 8.46
C PRO A 460 -8.90 35.21 9.28
N ALA A 461 -9.74 36.20 9.61
CA ALA A 461 -11.01 35.94 10.26
C ALA A 461 -11.97 35.18 9.31
N GLY A 462 -12.88 34.37 9.87
CA GLY A 462 -13.90 33.65 9.09
C GLY A 462 -13.52 32.23 8.66
N LEU A 463 -12.35 31.72 9.06
CA LEU A 463 -12.04 30.30 8.89
C LEU A 463 -12.96 29.44 9.76
N HIS A 464 -13.55 28.41 9.17
CA HIS A 464 -14.37 27.44 9.87
C HIS A 464 -13.54 26.22 10.27
N ASP A 465 -13.72 25.72 11.48
CA ASP A 465 -13.06 24.49 11.95
C ASP A 465 -13.59 23.23 11.22
N LEU A 466 -13.10 22.05 11.62
CA LEU A 466 -13.61 20.76 11.15
C LEU A 466 -15.09 20.60 11.48
N ARG A 467 -15.86 20.19 10.49
CA ARG A 467 -17.28 19.82 10.63
C ARG A 467 -17.39 18.39 11.15
N GLY A 468 -18.51 18.05 11.78
CA GLY A 468 -18.76 16.69 12.29
C GLY A 468 -18.57 15.60 11.23
N ARG A 469 -18.93 15.86 9.98
CA ARG A 469 -18.71 14.94 8.84
C ARG A 469 -17.22 14.70 8.54
N GLU A 470 -16.37 15.72 8.68
CA GLU A 470 -14.93 15.62 8.42
C GLU A 470 -14.25 14.86 9.56
N LEU A 471 -14.66 15.12 10.80
CA LEU A 471 -14.22 14.35 11.97
C LEU A 471 -14.60 12.88 11.85
N ALA A 472 -15.84 12.56 11.46
CA ALA A 472 -16.30 11.18 11.29
C ALA A 472 -15.46 10.38 10.28
N LEU A 473 -14.92 11.03 9.23
CA LEU A 473 -14.01 10.40 8.27
C LEU A 473 -12.63 10.09 8.86
N LEU A 474 -12.13 10.96 9.76
CA LEU A 474 -10.85 10.76 10.41
C LEU A 474 -10.94 9.79 11.59
N THR A 475 -12.08 9.69 12.27
CA THR A 475 -12.27 8.82 13.44
C THR A 475 -11.76 7.39 13.26
N PRO A 476 -12.11 6.62 12.19
CA PRO A 476 -11.58 5.27 12.02
C PRO A 476 -10.06 5.24 11.84
N LEU A 477 -9.48 6.25 11.17
CA LEU A 477 -8.04 6.35 10.98
C LEU A 477 -7.32 6.64 12.31
N LEU A 478 -7.84 7.59 13.09
CA LEU A 478 -7.30 7.93 14.41
C LEU A 478 -7.42 6.75 15.39
N ALA A 479 -8.55 6.04 15.37
CA ALA A 479 -8.76 4.85 16.18
C ALA A 479 -7.76 3.75 15.83
N LEU A 480 -7.45 3.53 14.54
CA LEU A 480 -6.41 2.60 14.12
C LEU A 480 -5.01 3.06 14.52
N MET A 481 -4.71 4.37 14.50
CA MET A 481 -3.41 4.89 14.96
C MET A 481 -3.13 4.52 16.42
N PHE A 482 -4.13 4.67 17.30
CA PHE A 482 -4.01 4.25 18.70
C PHE A 482 -4.10 2.73 18.86
N GLY A 483 -5.06 2.07 18.21
CA GLY A 483 -5.27 0.63 18.36
C GLY A 483 -4.03 -0.17 17.98
N ILE A 484 -3.38 0.20 16.86
CA ILE A 484 -2.14 -0.43 16.42
C ILE A 484 -0.96 0.00 17.29
N GLY A 485 -0.89 1.27 17.67
CA GLY A 485 0.21 1.80 18.50
C GLY A 485 0.27 1.21 19.91
N LEU A 486 -0.91 0.98 20.53
CA LEU A 486 -1.02 0.45 21.89
C LEU A 486 -1.04 -1.08 21.94
N TYR A 487 -1.58 -1.74 20.90
CA TYR A 487 -1.70 -3.20 20.86
C TYR A 487 -1.33 -3.79 19.49
N PRO A 488 -0.07 -3.66 19.02
CA PRO A 488 0.33 -4.12 17.69
C PRO A 488 0.20 -5.64 17.50
N TYR A 489 0.11 -6.39 18.60
CA TYR A 489 -0.01 -7.85 18.59
C TYR A 489 -1.20 -8.37 17.79
N PHE A 490 -2.31 -7.61 17.69
CA PHE A 490 -3.46 -8.06 16.91
C PHE A 490 -3.12 -8.24 15.41
N LEU A 491 -2.21 -7.43 14.88
CA LEU A 491 -1.68 -7.53 13.51
C LEU A 491 -0.60 -8.60 13.44
N THR A 492 0.40 -8.53 14.33
CA THR A 492 1.60 -9.36 14.21
C THR A 492 1.36 -10.85 14.44
N ARG A 493 0.36 -11.22 15.25
CA ARG A 493 -0.03 -12.63 15.45
C ARG A 493 -0.55 -13.30 14.17
N VAL A 494 -1.05 -12.53 13.21
CA VAL A 494 -1.60 -13.05 11.96
C VAL A 494 -0.49 -13.25 10.92
N MET A 495 0.61 -12.51 11.05
CA MET A 495 1.72 -12.49 10.09
C MET A 495 2.57 -13.77 10.08
N THR A 496 2.35 -14.70 11.02
CA THR A 496 3.02 -16.01 11.06
C THR A 496 2.43 -17.02 10.08
N SER A 497 1.27 -16.72 9.51
CA SER A 497 0.56 -17.56 8.53
C SER A 497 0.87 -17.11 7.09
N LEU A 498 2.08 -17.41 6.62
CA LEU A 498 2.50 -17.05 5.26
C LEU A 498 2.00 -18.07 4.24
N GLY A 499 1.46 -17.59 3.12
CA GLY A 499 0.99 -18.44 2.03
C GLY A 499 2.10 -19.17 1.27
N VAL A 500 3.32 -18.61 1.26
CA VAL A 500 4.53 -19.23 0.75
C VAL A 500 5.61 -19.12 1.83
N PRO A 501 6.28 -20.22 2.22
CA PRO A 501 7.37 -20.15 3.19
C PRO A 501 8.49 -19.25 2.65
N LEU A 502 9.06 -18.45 3.53
CA LEU A 502 10.21 -17.62 3.20
C LEU A 502 11.48 -18.47 3.27
N PRO A 503 12.56 -18.09 2.57
CA PRO A 503 13.80 -18.86 2.59
C PRO A 503 14.43 -19.07 3.99
N TRP A 504 14.01 -18.28 4.98
CA TRP A 504 14.52 -18.32 6.36
C TRP A 504 13.43 -18.62 7.41
N SER A 505 12.21 -19.00 6.99
CA SER A 505 11.11 -19.37 7.89
C SER A 505 11.10 -20.85 8.26
#